data_AF-A0A975LD30-F1
#
_entry.id   AF-A0A975LD30-F1
#
_cell.length_a   1.000
_cell.length_b   1.000
_cell.length_c   1.000
_cell.angle_alpha   90.00
_cell.angle_beta   90.00
_cell.angle_gamma   90.00
#
_symmetry.space_group_name_H-M   'P 1'
#
loop_
_entity.id
_entity.type
_entity.pdbx_description
1 polymer ?
#
loop_
_entity_poly.entity_id
_entity_poly.type
_entity_poly.pdbx_seq_one_letter_code
_entity_poly.pdbx_strand_id
1 'polypeptide(L)'
;MTRYDVTAPVADYNGEVGGVRFYKGRAHVDASTNGAAVAYMRRRGYTLTEVREAEPEKTEASEGPAKPKSGDPKDAWVAYVVATTDLSEAEAADLTKTELQELATDKEA
;
A
#
# COMPACT_ATOMS: atom_id res chain seq x y z
N MET A 1 8.88 -17.21 -16.06
CA MET A 1 7.88 -16.27 -16.61
C MET A 1 8.10 -14.97 -15.88
N THR A 2 8.60 -13.94 -16.56
CA THR A 2 8.87 -12.64 -15.90
C THR A 2 7.63 -11.77 -16.07
N ARG A 3 6.93 -11.48 -14.97
CA ARG A 3 5.74 -10.64 -14.96
C ARG A 3 6.11 -9.24 -14.50
N TYR A 4 5.50 -8.24 -15.13
CA TYR A 4 5.64 -6.83 -14.79
C TYR A 4 4.27 -6.27 -14.43
N ASP A 5 4.21 -5.46 -13.37
CA ASP A 5 3.13 -4.51 -13.14
C ASP A 5 3.50 -3.21 -13.86
N VAL A 6 2.59 -2.75 -14.72
CA VAL A 6 2.79 -1.56 -15.56
C VAL A 6 1.81 -0.49 -15.12
N THR A 7 2.33 0.66 -14.73
CA THR A 7 1.51 1.85 -14.45
C THR A 7 1.64 2.84 -15.60
N ALA A 8 0.48 3.26 -16.13
CA ALA A 8 0.36 4.26 -17.17
C ALA A 8 0.63 5.67 -16.62
N PRO A 9 1.19 6.58 -17.44
CA PRO A 9 1.42 7.96 -17.04
C PRO A 9 0.12 8.75 -16.84
N VAL A 10 -0.97 8.28 -17.46
CA VAL A 10 -2.31 8.85 -17.28
C VAL A 10 -3.01 8.02 -16.20
N ALA A 11 -3.26 8.66 -15.05
CA ALA A 11 -4.09 8.09 -14.00
C ALA A 11 -5.48 7.75 -14.56
N ASP A 12 -6.05 6.64 -14.11
CA ASP A 12 -7.38 6.17 -14.53
C ASP A 12 -7.53 5.79 -16.02
N TYR A 13 -6.43 5.59 -16.74
CA TYR A 13 -6.50 5.09 -18.12
C TYR A 13 -7.12 3.69 -18.17
N ASN A 14 -8.16 3.54 -18.98
CA ASN A 14 -8.81 2.27 -19.26
C ASN A 14 -8.73 2.02 -20.77
N GLY A 15 -7.99 0.99 -21.18
CA GLY A 15 -7.74 0.72 -22.59
C GLY A 15 -6.78 -0.43 -22.80
N GLU A 16 -6.39 -0.68 -24.03
CA GLU A 16 -5.45 -1.75 -24.39
C GLU A 16 -4.27 -1.17 -25.15
N VAL A 17 -3.05 -1.57 -24.77
CA VAL A 17 -1.81 -1.16 -25.44
C VAL A 17 -0.98 -2.40 -25.75
N GLY A 18 -0.81 -2.71 -27.03
CA GLY A 18 0.01 -3.85 -27.47
C GLY A 18 -0.43 -5.19 -26.88
N GLY A 19 -1.75 -5.42 -26.74
CA GLY A 19 -2.33 -6.63 -26.13
C GLY A 19 -2.37 -6.63 -24.60
N VAL A 20 -1.92 -5.55 -23.95
CA VAL A 20 -1.96 -5.39 -22.49
C VAL A 20 -3.14 -4.52 -22.11
N ARG A 21 -4.07 -5.08 -21.34
CA ARG A 21 -5.27 -4.38 -20.89
C ARG A 21 -5.00 -3.61 -19.60
N PHE A 22 -5.21 -2.29 -19.67
CA PHE A 22 -5.14 -1.37 -18.56
C PHE A 22 -6.50 -1.17 -17.93
N TYR A 23 -6.51 -1.18 -16.60
CA TYR A 23 -7.65 -0.82 -15.78
C TYR A 23 -7.19 0.16 -14.70
N LYS A 24 -7.84 1.33 -14.65
CA LYS A 24 -7.45 2.45 -13.77
C LYS A 24 -5.95 2.79 -13.83
N GLY A 25 -5.40 2.80 -15.04
CA GLY A 25 -3.98 3.11 -15.29
C GLY A 25 -3.01 2.00 -14.89
N ARG A 26 -3.46 0.82 -14.45
CA ARG A 26 -2.57 -0.32 -14.15
C ARG A 26 -2.83 -1.50 -15.06
N ALA A 27 -1.79 -2.25 -15.39
CA ALA A 27 -1.89 -3.48 -16.14
C ALA A 27 -0.83 -4.50 -15.71
N HIS A 28 -1.15 -5.77 -15.87
CA HIS A 28 -0.19 -6.84 -15.66
C HIS A 28 0.23 -7.41 -17.01
N VAL A 29 1.54 -7.46 -17.26
CA VAL A 29 2.09 -7.99 -18.51
C VAL A 29 3.11 -9.07 -18.21
N ASP A 30 3.00 -10.19 -18.91
CA ASP A 30 4.03 -11.22 -18.92
C ASP A 30 5.02 -10.92 -20.04
N ALA A 31 6.29 -10.70 -19.74
CA ALA A 31 7.30 -10.37 -20.74
C ALA A 31 7.68 -11.54 -21.64
N SER A 32 7.46 -12.78 -21.19
CA SER A 32 7.65 -13.96 -22.04
C SER A 32 6.60 -14.04 -23.15
N THR A 33 5.39 -13.55 -22.88
CA THR A 33 4.27 -13.53 -23.85
C THR A 33 4.20 -12.21 -24.64
N ASN A 34 4.47 -11.07 -23.99
CA ASN A 34 4.25 -9.72 -24.51
C ASN A 34 5.50 -8.84 -24.40
N GLY A 35 6.68 -9.40 -24.70
CA GLY A 35 7.96 -8.70 -24.60
C GLY A 35 8.05 -7.40 -25.43
N ALA A 36 7.37 -7.35 -26.58
CA ALA A 36 7.31 -6.14 -27.40
C ALA A 36 6.55 -4.98 -26.72
N ALA A 37 5.45 -5.29 -26.01
CA ALA A 37 4.68 -4.31 -25.27
C ALA A 37 5.49 -3.75 -24.09
N VAL A 38 6.18 -4.63 -23.35
CA VAL A 38 7.11 -4.25 -22.26
C VAL A 38 8.19 -3.29 -22.76
N ALA A 39 8.84 -3.61 -23.88
CA ALA A 39 9.87 -2.75 -24.47
C ALA A 39 9.32 -1.38 -24.90
N TYR A 40 8.11 -1.35 -25.47
CA TYR A 40 7.42 -0.11 -25.83
C TYR A 40 7.13 0.76 -24.59
N MET A 41 6.53 0.16 -23.56
CA MET A 41 6.16 0.83 -22.31
C MET A 41 7.39 1.44 -21.63
N ARG A 42 8.50 0.69 -21.56
CA ARG A 42 9.77 1.16 -21.00
C ARG A 42 10.34 2.36 -21.75
N ARG A 43 10.17 2.42 -23.08
CA ARG A 43 10.60 3.56 -23.90
C ARG A 43 9.67 4.76 -23.79
N ARG A 44 8.38 4.51 -23.55
CA ARG A 44 7.33 5.53 -23.52
C ARG A 44 7.12 6.16 -22.13
N GLY A 45 7.97 5.80 -21.17
CA GLY A 45 7.96 6.38 -19.82
C GLY A 45 6.89 5.79 -18.89
N TYR A 46 6.41 4.59 -19.18
CA TYR A 46 5.57 3.85 -18.23
C TYR A 46 6.43 3.37 -17.07
N THR A 47 5.84 3.26 -15.89
CA THR A 47 6.49 2.63 -14.73
C THR A 47 6.31 1.12 -14.85
N LEU A 48 7.41 0.39 -14.94
CA LEU A 48 7.40 -1.08 -14.97
C LEU A 48 8.06 -1.61 -13.70
N THR A 49 7.31 -2.36 -12.91
CA THR A 49 7.79 -3.03 -11.70
C THR A 49 7.87 -4.52 -11.96
N GLU A 50 9.08 -5.10 -11.85
CA GLU A 50 9.26 -6.55 -11.95
C GLU A 50 8.59 -7.24 -10.77
N VAL A 51 7.50 -7.96 -11.04
CA VAL A 51 6.88 -8.83 -10.06
C VAL A 51 7.60 -10.17 -10.15
N ARG A 52 8.77 -10.24 -9.49
CA ARG A 52 9.34 -11.52 -9.12
C ARG A 52 8.43 -12.10 -8.05
N GLU A 53 8.05 -13.36 -8.17
CA GLU A 53 7.12 -14.06 -7.26
C GLU A 53 7.73 -14.33 -5.86
N ALA A 54 8.40 -13.32 -5.29
CA ALA A 54 8.84 -13.26 -3.92
C ALA A 54 8.02 -12.15 -3.25
N GLU A 55 7.09 -12.58 -2.39
CA GLU A 55 6.35 -11.85 -1.34
C GLU A 55 5.96 -10.37 -1.52
N PRO A 56 4.72 -9.99 -1.15
CA PRO A 56 4.25 -8.62 -1.29
C PRO A 56 4.97 -7.71 -0.28
N GLU A 57 6.04 -7.04 -0.69
CA GLU A 57 6.52 -5.86 0.05
C GLU A 57 5.50 -4.73 -0.11
N LYS A 58 4.57 -4.67 0.86
CA LYS A 58 3.87 -3.46 1.25
C LYS A 58 4.91 -2.39 1.58
N THR A 59 5.21 -1.51 0.64
CA THR A 59 5.85 -0.23 0.96
C THR A 59 4.74 0.78 1.27
N GLU A 60 4.15 0.69 2.46
CA GLU A 60 3.51 1.84 3.11
C GLU A 60 4.60 2.56 3.90
N ALA A 61 5.40 3.37 3.21
CA ALA A 61 6.13 4.44 3.84
C ALA A 61 5.13 5.57 4.12
N SER A 62 4.41 5.45 5.23
CA SER A 62 3.78 6.59 5.89
C SER A 62 4.56 6.79 7.17
N GLU A 63 5.31 7.91 7.27
CA GLU A 63 6.07 8.33 8.44
C GLU A 63 5.14 8.75 9.60
N GLY A 64 4.30 7.83 10.04
CA GLY A 64 3.47 7.95 11.23
C GLY A 64 3.14 6.55 11.75
N PRO A 65 2.89 6.40 13.07
CA PRO A 65 2.44 5.13 13.62
C PRO A 65 1.19 4.68 12.84
N ALA A 66 1.24 3.52 12.20
CA ALA A 66 0.10 3.00 11.46
C ALA A 66 -1.03 2.69 12.45
N LYS A 67 -2.26 3.16 12.17
CA LYS A 67 -3.42 2.89 13.03
C LYS A 67 -3.64 1.37 13.12
N PRO A 68 -3.57 0.77 14.32
CA PRO A 68 -3.86 -0.64 14.50
C PRO A 68 -5.33 -0.92 14.14
N LYS A 69 -5.62 -2.15 13.71
CA LYS A 69 -6.98 -2.59 13.40
C LYS A 69 -7.67 -3.06 14.68
N SER A 70 -9.00 -3.07 14.70
CA SER A 70 -9.76 -3.48 15.90
C SER A 70 -9.42 -4.89 16.40
N GLY A 71 -8.91 -5.76 15.52
CA GLY A 71 -8.43 -7.11 15.86
C GLY A 71 -7.03 -7.18 16.48
N ASP A 72 -6.23 -6.12 16.40
CA ASP A 72 -4.85 -6.09 16.90
C ASP A 72 -4.77 -6.12 18.44
N PRO A 73 -3.65 -6.61 19.01
CA PRO A 73 -3.47 -6.68 20.46
C PRO A 73 -3.45 -5.30 21.13
N LYS A 74 -3.74 -5.26 22.44
CA LYS A 74 -3.73 -4.00 23.22
C LYS A 74 -2.40 -3.25 23.10
N ASP A 75 -1.26 -3.95 23.13
CA ASP A 75 0.07 -3.36 22.92
C ASP A 75 0.17 -2.51 21.66
N ALA A 76 -0.41 -2.95 20.53
CA ALA A 76 -0.39 -2.19 19.30
C ALA A 76 -1.19 -0.87 19.43
N TRP A 77 -2.28 -0.91 20.19
CA TRP A 77 -3.10 0.27 20.52
C TRP A 77 -2.37 1.22 21.50
N VAL A 78 -1.64 0.68 22.49
CA VAL A 78 -0.82 1.46 23.42
C VAL A 78 0.27 2.21 22.66
N ALA A 79 1.06 1.51 21.85
CA ALA A 79 2.12 2.10 21.06
C ALA A 79 1.60 3.19 20.10
N TYR A 80 0.44 2.96 19.48
CA TYR A 80 -0.20 3.95 18.62
C TYR A 80 -0.61 5.20 19.40
N VAL A 81 -1.34 5.03 20.51
CA VAL A 81 -1.82 6.16 21.32
C VAL A 81 -0.68 6.98 21.91
N VAL A 82 0.40 6.34 22.39
CA VAL A 82 1.62 7.03 22.87
C VAL A 82 2.29 7.81 21.75
N ALA A 83 2.29 7.27 20.52
CA ALA A 83 2.90 7.94 19.39
C ALA A 83 2.02 9.05 18.78
N THR A 84 0.70 9.02 18.99
CA THR A 84 -0.26 10.01 18.43
C THR A 84 -0.77 11.04 19.43
N THR A 85 -0.52 10.84 20.71
CA THR A 85 -1.06 11.63 21.84
C THR A 85 0.06 11.93 22.84
N ASP A 86 -0.11 12.95 23.68
CA ASP A 86 0.83 13.27 24.78
C ASP A 86 0.74 12.29 25.98
N LEU A 87 0.11 11.13 25.79
CA LEU A 87 0.00 10.09 26.81
C LEU A 87 1.31 9.33 26.92
N SER A 88 1.79 9.16 28.15
CA SER A 88 2.94 8.30 28.42
C SER A 88 2.55 6.82 28.29
N GLU A 89 3.53 5.95 28.03
CA GLU A 89 3.32 4.51 27.90
C GLU A 89 2.60 3.90 29.11
N ALA A 90 2.93 4.36 30.33
CA ALA A 90 2.28 3.90 31.55
C ALA A 90 0.77 4.25 31.61
N GLU A 91 0.39 5.46 31.18
CA GLU A 91 -1.00 5.91 31.15
C GLU A 91 -1.79 5.15 30.07
N ALA A 92 -1.19 4.99 28.89
CA ALA A 92 -1.80 4.23 27.80
C ALA A 92 -1.92 2.73 28.12
N ALA A 93 -0.97 2.16 28.87
CA ALA A 93 -1.02 0.78 29.31
C ALA A 93 -2.10 0.52 30.38
N ASP A 94 -2.52 1.52 31.14
CA ASP A 94 -3.62 1.40 32.11
C ASP A 94 -4.99 1.39 31.43
N LEU A 95 -5.14 2.17 30.35
CA LEU A 95 -6.38 2.25 29.56
C LEU A 95 -6.78 0.93 28.93
N THR A 96 -8.09 0.70 28.80
CA THR A 96 -8.59 -0.48 28.09
C THR A 96 -8.39 -0.34 26.59
N LYS A 97 -8.34 -1.48 25.89
CA LYS A 97 -8.26 -1.49 24.41
C LYS A 97 -9.40 -0.68 23.77
N THR A 98 -10.59 -0.68 24.37
CA THR A 98 -11.74 0.10 23.89
C THR A 98 -11.49 1.59 24.02
N GLU A 99 -11.01 2.06 25.19
CA GLU A 99 -10.69 3.47 25.40
C GLU A 99 -9.56 3.95 24.46
N LEU A 100 -8.54 3.12 24.25
CA LEU A 100 -7.47 3.41 23.28
C LEU A 100 -8.01 3.54 21.84
N GLN A 101 -9.03 2.75 21.48
CA GLN A 101 -9.69 2.82 20.17
C GLN A 101 -10.55 4.07 20.00
N GLU A 102 -11.29 4.45 21.04
CA GLU A 102 -12.11 5.66 21.02
C GLU A 102 -11.22 6.90 20.89
N LEU A 103 -10.14 6.96 21.68
CA LEU A 103 -9.17 8.06 21.66
C LEU A 103 -8.44 8.19 20.30
N ALA A 104 -8.19 7.05 19.64
CA ALA A 104 -7.64 6.99 18.29
C ALA A 104 -8.66 7.31 17.16
N THR A 105 -9.96 7.34 17.46
CA THR A 105 -11.04 7.56 16.47
C THR A 105 -11.61 8.98 16.56
N ASP A 106 -11.62 9.58 17.75
CA ASP A 106 -12.06 10.97 17.98
C ASP A 106 -11.22 12.00 17.20
N LYS A 107 -9.94 11.69 16.92
CA LYS A 107 -9.01 12.56 16.17
C LYS A 107 -9.31 12.65 14.65
N GLU A 108 -10.23 11.85 14.11
CA GLU A 108 -10.61 11.90 12.68
C GLU A 108 -11.85 12.80 12.41
N ALA A 109 -12.42 13.46 13.43
CA ALA A 109 -13.61 14.31 13.31
C ALA A 109 -13.30 15.81 13.14
#